data_AF-A0AAV4ZZL3-F1
#
_entry.id   AF-A0AAV4ZZL3-F1
#
_cell.length_a   1.000
_cell.length_b   1.000
_cell.length_c   1.000
_cell.angle_alpha   90.00
_cell.angle_beta   90.00
_cell.angle_gamma   90.00
#
_symmetry.space_group_name_H-M   'P 1'
#
loop_
_entity.id
_entity.type
_entity.pdbx_description
1 polymer ?
#
loop_
_entity_poly.entity_id
_entity_poly.type
_entity_poly.pdbx_seq_one_letter_code
_entity_poly.pdbx_strand_id
1 'polypeptide(L)'
;MDDKVAVIRRALYPPNLRNKPSPTGSWRPNTMRALWKAIPTKQVHEIIERGYKLYLRHQRQKRQAEIEHKFESMRNAMTELTRLDKRLAIEANRQEDPRVKTKEEIELLNSTHGAERTRLEARIGSRLRGLFPRELKLPTDTPSKEGWNHDWKPLAAKQKTTGAHEFKKLNEDVKGINYARE
;
A
#
# COMPACT_ATOMS: atom_id res chain seq x y z
N MET A 1 18.97 -29.78 32.17
CA MET A 1 17.96 -29.51 31.11
C MET A 1 17.68 -28.02 31.15
N ASP A 2 17.69 -27.35 30.00
CA ASP A 2 17.62 -25.89 29.92
C ASP A 2 16.27 -25.34 30.45
N ASP A 3 16.30 -24.50 31.48
CA ASP A 3 15.09 -24.02 32.18
C ASP A 3 14.15 -23.23 31.25
N LYS A 4 14.70 -22.51 30.27
CA LYS A 4 13.93 -21.79 29.24
C LYS A 4 13.12 -22.75 28.35
N VAL A 5 13.73 -23.88 27.97
CA VAL A 5 13.05 -24.91 27.17
C VAL A 5 11.96 -25.59 27.98
N ALA A 6 12.17 -25.79 29.29
CA ALA A 6 11.14 -26.32 30.18
C ALA A 6 9.96 -25.34 30.35
N VAL A 7 10.20 -24.04 30.47
CA VAL A 7 9.16 -22.99 30.53
C VAL A 7 8.36 -22.93 29.23
N ILE A 8 9.02 -22.95 28.07
CA ILE A 8 8.35 -22.97 26.75
C ILE A 8 7.52 -24.25 26.58
N ARG A 9 8.06 -25.43 26.95
CA ARG A 9 7.31 -26.69 26.92
C ARG A 9 6.10 -26.65 27.85
N ARG A 10 6.24 -26.10 29.06
CA ARG A 10 5.15 -25.95 30.03
C ARG A 10 4.07 -24.95 29.57
N ALA A 11 4.46 -23.93 28.83
CA ALA A 11 3.54 -22.97 28.23
C ALA A 11 2.80 -23.55 27.01
N LEU A 12 3.49 -24.26 26.12
CA LEU A 12 2.88 -24.88 24.94
C LEU A 12 2.03 -26.09 25.29
N TYR A 13 2.51 -26.93 26.21
CA TYR A 13 1.92 -28.20 26.63
C TYR A 13 1.76 -28.25 28.15
N PRO A 14 0.76 -27.54 28.71
CA PRO A 14 0.53 -27.56 30.15
C PRO A 14 0.16 -28.99 30.63
N PRO A 15 0.80 -29.53 31.68
CA PRO A 15 0.64 -30.92 32.08
C PRO A 15 -0.75 -31.26 32.68
N ASN A 16 -1.53 -30.25 33.07
CA ASN A 16 -2.86 -30.43 33.68
C ASN A 16 -3.92 -29.61 32.92
N LEU A 17 -4.53 -30.22 31.90
CA LEU A 17 -5.48 -29.57 30.97
C LEU A 17 -6.87 -29.22 31.55
N ARG A 18 -7.17 -29.53 32.83
CA ARG A 18 -8.56 -29.46 33.30
C ARG A 18 -9.03 -28.08 33.81
N ASN A 19 -8.17 -27.29 34.45
CA ASN A 19 -8.63 -26.13 35.24
C ASN A 19 -7.89 -24.79 35.02
N LYS A 20 -6.90 -24.72 34.12
CA LYS A 20 -6.15 -23.47 33.84
C LYS A 20 -6.14 -23.17 32.34
N PRO A 21 -6.26 -21.89 31.92
CA PRO A 21 -6.26 -21.54 30.51
C PRO A 21 -4.92 -21.89 29.87
N SER A 22 -4.93 -22.69 28.79
CA SER A 22 -3.70 -22.97 28.07
C SER A 22 -3.32 -21.78 27.16
N PRO A 23 -2.03 -21.41 27.09
CA PRO A 23 -1.53 -20.42 26.14
C PRO A 23 -1.83 -20.78 24.68
N THR A 24 -1.88 -22.07 24.38
CA THR A 24 -2.21 -22.66 23.07
C THR A 24 -3.71 -22.75 22.78
N GLY A 25 -4.57 -22.23 23.66
CA GLY A 25 -5.99 -21.99 23.38
C GLY A 25 -6.92 -23.21 23.40
N SER A 26 -6.45 -24.40 23.77
CA SER A 26 -7.22 -25.65 23.71
C SER A 26 -8.37 -25.73 24.74
N TRP A 27 -8.20 -25.16 25.95
CA TRP A 27 -9.26 -25.13 26.96
C TRP A 27 -9.29 -23.79 27.71
N ARG A 28 -10.42 -23.09 27.64
CA ARG A 28 -10.72 -21.88 28.43
C ARG A 28 -12.10 -22.06 29.10
N PRO A 29 -12.20 -22.10 30.44
CA PRO A 29 -13.48 -22.34 31.11
C PRO A 29 -14.53 -21.25 30.82
N ASN A 30 -14.07 -20.02 30.58
CA ASN A 30 -14.94 -18.88 30.25
C ASN A 30 -15.49 -18.93 28.82
N THR A 31 -14.76 -19.51 27.86
CA THR A 31 -15.24 -19.58 26.47
C THR A 31 -16.39 -20.55 26.33
N MET A 32 -16.37 -21.68 27.05
CA MET A 32 -17.50 -22.60 27.08
C MET A 32 -18.74 -21.93 27.68
N ARG A 33 -18.63 -21.27 28.84
CA ARG A 33 -19.77 -20.54 29.42
C ARG A 33 -20.30 -19.44 28.51
N ALA A 34 -19.41 -18.68 27.85
CA ALA A 34 -19.80 -17.65 26.89
C ALA A 34 -20.45 -18.25 25.63
N LEU A 35 -19.94 -19.38 25.13
CA LEU A 35 -20.50 -20.10 23.99
C LEU A 35 -21.90 -20.61 24.30
N TRP A 36 -22.10 -21.24 25.46
CA TRP A 36 -23.42 -21.71 25.89
C TRP A 36 -24.42 -20.56 26.07
N LYS A 37 -23.96 -19.38 26.54
CA LYS A 37 -24.79 -18.18 26.65
C LYS A 37 -25.16 -17.61 25.27
N ALA A 38 -24.22 -17.59 24.32
CA ALA A 38 -24.43 -17.02 22.99
C ALA A 38 -25.16 -17.98 22.03
N ILE A 39 -24.95 -19.28 22.19
CA ILE A 39 -25.44 -20.36 21.33
C ILE A 39 -26.02 -21.46 22.23
N PRO A 40 -27.30 -21.35 22.60
CA PRO A 40 -27.92 -22.28 23.56
C PRO A 40 -28.20 -23.65 22.96
N THR A 41 -28.44 -23.73 21.64
CA THR A 41 -28.81 -24.98 20.96
C THR A 41 -28.00 -25.18 19.68
N LYS A 42 -27.84 -26.45 19.28
CA LYS A 42 -27.20 -26.84 18.02
C LYS A 42 -27.92 -26.25 16.80
N GLN A 43 -29.25 -26.19 16.84
CA GLN A 43 -30.04 -25.62 15.75
C GLN A 43 -29.73 -24.14 15.52
N VAL A 44 -29.59 -23.35 16.59
CA VAL A 44 -29.21 -21.93 16.51
C VAL A 44 -27.84 -21.78 15.87
N HIS A 45 -26.87 -22.61 16.26
CA HIS A 45 -25.55 -22.64 15.64
C HIS A 45 -25.63 -22.91 14.12
N GLU A 46 -26.34 -23.96 13.71
CA GLU A 46 -26.50 -24.34 12.29
C GLU A 46 -27.21 -23.25 11.47
N ILE A 47 -28.15 -22.51 12.06
CA ILE A 47 -28.82 -21.39 11.41
C ILE A 47 -27.86 -20.22 11.23
N ILE A 48 -27.13 -19.84 12.28
CA ILE A 48 -26.12 -18.75 12.21
C ILE A 48 -25.08 -19.07 11.16
N GLU A 49 -24.56 -20.31 11.14
CA GLU A 49 -23.58 -20.71 10.14
C GLU A 49 -24.13 -20.65 8.70
N ARG A 50 -25.32 -21.20 8.47
CA ARG A 50 -25.96 -21.17 7.15
C ARG A 50 -26.21 -19.74 6.68
N GLY A 51 -26.74 -18.90 7.57
CA GLY A 51 -26.96 -17.48 7.31
C GLY A 51 -25.67 -16.74 6.98
N TYR A 52 -24.60 -16.98 7.73
CA TYR A 52 -23.30 -16.37 7.47
C TYR A 52 -22.67 -16.84 6.15
N LYS A 53 -22.73 -18.16 5.85
CA LYS A 53 -22.26 -18.71 4.57
C LYS A 53 -23.03 -18.12 3.39
N LEU A 54 -24.34 -17.92 3.52
CA LEU A 54 -25.18 -17.26 2.51
C LEU A 54 -24.78 -15.78 2.35
N TYR A 55 -24.60 -15.05 3.45
CA TYR A 55 -24.11 -13.67 3.41
C TYR A 55 -22.76 -13.54 2.69
N LEU A 56 -21.80 -14.41 2.99
CA LEU A 56 -20.49 -14.44 2.31
C LEU A 56 -20.64 -14.74 0.82
N ARG A 57 -21.57 -15.61 0.43
CA ARG A 57 -21.87 -15.88 -0.98
C ARG A 57 -22.37 -14.61 -1.68
N HIS A 58 -23.34 -13.90 -1.09
CA HIS A 58 -23.86 -12.65 -1.65
C HIS A 58 -22.76 -11.59 -1.76
N GLN A 59 -21.90 -11.45 -0.75
CA GLN A 59 -20.76 -10.52 -0.80
C GLN A 59 -19.74 -10.86 -1.90
N ARG A 60 -19.51 -12.15 -2.17
CA ARG A 60 -18.68 -12.58 -3.31
C ARG A 60 -19.34 -12.24 -4.64
N GLN A 61 -20.63 -12.55 -4.78
CA GLN A 61 -21.39 -12.25 -6.01
C GLN A 61 -21.42 -10.75 -6.30
N LYS A 62 -21.65 -9.91 -5.28
CA LYS A 62 -21.62 -8.46 -5.42
C LYS A 62 -20.25 -7.95 -5.90
N ARG A 63 -19.17 -8.39 -5.24
CA ARG A 63 -17.80 -8.01 -5.66
C ARG A 63 -17.49 -8.47 -7.08
N GLN A 64 -17.93 -9.67 -7.46
CA GLN A 64 -17.72 -10.21 -8.80
C GLN A 64 -18.47 -9.39 -9.85
N ALA A 65 -19.75 -9.07 -9.62
CA ALA A 65 -20.52 -8.21 -10.51
C ALA A 65 -19.89 -6.80 -10.65
N GLU A 66 -19.40 -6.21 -9.56
CA GLU A 66 -18.68 -4.93 -9.62
C GLU A 66 -17.39 -5.01 -10.44
N ILE A 67 -16.64 -6.12 -10.33
CA ILE A 67 -15.42 -6.36 -11.12
C ILE A 67 -15.77 -6.54 -12.60
N GLU A 68 -16.83 -7.31 -12.90
CA GLU A 68 -17.32 -7.54 -14.25
C GLU A 68 -17.74 -6.23 -14.91
N HIS A 69 -18.53 -5.39 -14.24
CA HIS A 69 -18.90 -4.07 -14.76
C HIS A 69 -17.69 -3.16 -15.04
N LYS A 70 -16.69 -3.14 -14.14
CA LYS A 70 -15.45 -2.38 -14.37
C LYS A 70 -14.68 -2.91 -15.57
N PHE A 71 -14.63 -4.22 -15.74
CA PHE A 71 -13.96 -4.87 -16.86
C PHE A 71 -14.68 -4.59 -18.19
N GLU A 72 -16.01 -4.70 -18.24
CA GLU A 72 -16.80 -4.35 -19.41
C GLU A 72 -16.62 -2.89 -19.81
N SER A 73 -16.67 -1.97 -18.83
CA SER A 73 -16.41 -0.55 -19.07
C SER A 73 -15.01 -0.32 -19.64
N MET A 74 -13.99 -1.00 -19.12
CA MET A 74 -12.61 -0.89 -19.60
C MET A 74 -12.48 -1.46 -21.03
N ARG A 75 -13.09 -2.60 -21.30
CA ARG A 75 -13.10 -3.23 -22.63
C ARG A 75 -13.75 -2.31 -23.65
N ASN A 76 -14.91 -1.73 -23.34
CA ASN A 76 -15.62 -0.81 -24.22
C ASN A 76 -14.76 0.43 -24.52
N ALA A 77 -14.18 1.04 -23.49
CA ALA A 77 -13.27 2.18 -23.66
C ALA A 77 -12.09 1.83 -24.58
N MET A 78 -11.51 0.63 -24.44
CA MET A 78 -10.38 0.21 -25.27
C MET A 78 -10.77 -0.11 -26.70
N THR A 79 -11.98 -0.66 -26.92
CA THR A 79 -12.51 -0.85 -28.27
C THR A 79 -12.74 0.48 -28.99
N GLU A 80 -13.24 1.50 -28.30
CA GLU A 80 -13.39 2.84 -28.88
C GLU A 80 -12.04 3.50 -29.15
N LEU A 81 -11.07 3.40 -28.22
CA LEU A 81 -9.73 3.94 -28.42
C LEU A 81 -9.04 3.33 -29.65
N THR A 82 -9.19 2.01 -29.85
CA THR A 82 -8.61 1.30 -31.01
C THR A 82 -9.21 1.77 -32.34
N ARG A 83 -10.49 2.16 -32.35
CA ARG A 83 -11.15 2.72 -33.53
C ARG A 83 -10.65 4.14 -33.85
N LEU A 84 -10.41 4.95 -32.82
CA LEU A 84 -9.98 6.35 -32.95
C LEU A 84 -8.47 6.47 -33.26
N ASP A 85 -7.62 5.90 -32.41
CA ASP A 85 -6.16 5.95 -32.55
C ASP A 85 -5.51 4.63 -32.10
N LYS A 86 -4.99 3.89 -33.10
CA LYS A 86 -4.28 2.62 -32.88
C LYS A 86 -2.96 2.81 -32.13
N ARG A 87 -2.27 3.93 -32.30
CA ARG A 87 -0.97 4.18 -31.65
C ARG A 87 -1.13 4.26 -30.14
N LEU A 88 -2.11 5.05 -29.68
CA LEU A 88 -2.44 5.17 -28.26
C LEU A 88 -2.95 3.84 -27.68
N ALA A 89 -3.73 3.08 -28.46
CA ALA A 89 -4.19 1.76 -28.02
C ALA A 89 -3.03 0.76 -27.82
N ILE A 90 -2.01 0.79 -28.69
CA ILE A 90 -0.81 -0.03 -28.53
C ILE A 90 -0.02 0.40 -27.28
N GLU A 91 0.12 1.71 -27.05
CA GLU A 91 0.84 2.24 -25.90
C GLU A 91 0.16 1.92 -24.57
N ALA A 92 -1.17 2.04 -24.49
CA ALA A 92 -1.92 1.73 -23.28
C ALA A 92 -1.92 0.23 -22.93
N ASN A 93 -1.82 -0.65 -23.93
CA ASN A 93 -1.67 -2.10 -23.74
C ASN A 93 -0.22 -2.54 -23.46
N ARG A 94 0.72 -1.60 -23.35
CA ARG A 94 2.12 -1.91 -23.06
C ARG A 94 2.23 -2.51 -21.67
N GLN A 95 2.62 -3.78 -21.59
CA GLN A 95 2.94 -4.43 -20.33
C GLN A 95 4.27 -3.88 -19.81
N GLU A 96 4.24 -3.19 -18.68
CA GLU A 96 5.44 -2.69 -18.02
C GLU A 96 5.97 -3.76 -17.06
N ASP A 97 7.23 -4.17 -17.23
CA ASP A 97 7.90 -5.05 -16.28
C ASP A 97 8.29 -4.28 -15.01
N PRO A 98 7.79 -4.64 -13.82
CA PRO A 98 7.99 -3.87 -12.59
C PRO A 98 9.44 -3.86 -12.10
N ARG A 99 10.30 -4.73 -12.65
CA ARG A 99 11.71 -4.86 -12.24
C ARG A 99 12.66 -3.97 -13.06
N VAL A 100 12.23 -3.54 -14.23
CA VAL A 100 13.08 -2.77 -15.16
C VAL A 100 12.98 -1.30 -14.80
N LYS A 101 14.12 -0.69 -14.46
CA LYS A 101 14.21 0.76 -14.25
C LYS A 101 14.27 1.47 -15.59
N THR A 102 13.59 2.59 -15.68
CA THR A 102 13.65 3.45 -16.88
C THR A 102 15.03 4.12 -16.99
N LYS A 103 15.40 4.56 -18.19
CA LYS A 103 16.69 5.24 -18.43
C LYS A 103 16.83 6.51 -17.57
N GLU A 104 15.75 7.27 -17.47
CA GLU A 104 15.68 8.49 -16.64
C GLU A 104 15.93 8.19 -15.15
N GLU A 105 15.34 7.11 -14.63
CA GLU A 105 15.58 6.69 -13.24
C GLU A 105 17.01 6.24 -13.00
N ILE A 106 17.62 5.58 -13.99
CA ILE A 106 19.02 5.16 -13.93
C ILE A 106 19.94 6.39 -13.94
N GLU A 107 19.67 7.39 -14.77
CA GLU A 107 20.42 8.65 -14.82
C GLU A 107 20.32 9.43 -13.49
N LEU A 108 19.12 9.52 -12.91
CA LEU A 108 18.90 10.12 -11.59
C LEU A 108 19.67 9.40 -10.48
N LEU A 109 19.69 8.07 -10.50
CA LEU A 109 20.46 7.26 -9.56
C LEU A 109 21.96 7.40 -9.72
N ASN A 110 22.43 7.57 -10.96
CA ASN A 110 23.84 7.78 -11.25
C ASN A 110 24.28 9.19 -10.86
N SER A 111 23.39 10.20 -10.94
CA SER A 111 23.67 11.59 -10.55
C SER A 111 23.75 11.81 -9.03
N THR A 112 23.28 10.85 -8.23
CA THR A 112 23.19 10.98 -6.76
C THR A 112 24.11 10.00 -6.05
N HIS A 113 24.74 10.45 -4.97
CA HIS A 113 25.74 9.68 -4.22
C HIS A 113 25.38 9.56 -2.74
N GLY A 114 25.94 8.56 -2.06
CA GLY A 114 25.82 8.36 -0.61
C GLY A 114 24.40 8.05 -0.12
N ALA A 115 24.04 8.56 1.05
CA ALA A 115 22.75 8.28 1.71
C ALA A 115 21.53 8.78 0.93
N GLU A 116 21.68 9.81 0.10
CA GLU A 116 20.63 10.30 -0.78
C GLU A 116 20.31 9.29 -1.89
N ARG A 117 21.32 8.58 -2.41
CA ARG A 117 21.12 7.49 -3.36
C ARG A 117 20.32 6.35 -2.74
N THR A 118 20.66 5.90 -1.54
CA THR A 118 19.91 4.82 -0.86
C THR A 118 18.44 5.20 -0.59
N ARG A 119 18.18 6.46 -0.21
CA ARG A 119 16.81 6.99 -0.04
C ARG A 119 16.05 7.05 -1.37
N LEU A 120 16.71 7.46 -2.44
CA LEU A 120 16.15 7.47 -3.79
C LEU A 120 15.88 6.07 -4.29
N GLU A 121 16.80 5.12 -4.12
CA GLU A 121 16.63 3.72 -4.50
C GLU A 121 15.49 3.06 -3.73
N ALA A 122 15.40 3.25 -2.41
CA ALA A 122 14.32 2.71 -1.59
C ALA A 122 12.94 3.24 -2.02
N ARG A 123 12.89 4.46 -2.56
CA ARG A 123 11.65 5.13 -2.98
C ARG A 123 11.29 4.92 -4.46
N ILE A 124 12.26 4.86 -5.36
CA ILE A 124 12.04 4.35 -6.73
C ILE A 124 11.58 2.89 -6.63
N GLY A 125 12.22 2.12 -5.75
CA GLY A 125 11.78 0.78 -5.36
C GLY A 125 10.41 0.74 -4.65
N SER A 126 9.93 1.86 -4.10
CA SER A 126 8.58 1.95 -3.50
C SER A 126 7.50 2.40 -4.48
N ARG A 127 7.89 2.87 -5.67
CA ARG A 127 7.00 3.32 -6.76
C ARG A 127 7.32 2.57 -8.05
N LEU A 128 7.66 1.29 -7.91
CA LEU A 128 7.89 0.42 -9.07
C LEU A 128 6.62 0.42 -9.92
N ARG A 129 6.80 0.69 -11.21
CA ARG A 129 5.73 0.70 -12.21
C ARG A 129 5.02 -0.66 -12.22
N GLY A 130 3.71 -0.67 -12.40
CA GLY A 130 2.90 -1.88 -12.34
C GLY A 130 2.70 -2.48 -10.93
N LEU A 131 3.31 -1.93 -9.88
CA LEU A 131 3.07 -2.30 -8.49
C LEU A 131 2.44 -1.14 -7.71
N PHE A 132 1.69 -1.46 -6.66
CA PHE A 132 1.10 -0.44 -5.81
C PHE A 132 2.20 0.34 -5.07
N PRO A 133 2.12 1.68 -5.01
CA PRO A 133 3.03 2.48 -4.22
C PRO A 133 2.99 2.06 -2.75
N ARG A 134 4.15 1.93 -2.08
CA ARG A 134 4.19 1.59 -0.65
C ARG A 134 3.55 2.65 0.27
N GLU A 135 3.36 3.86 -0.26
CA GLU A 135 2.64 4.94 0.42
C GLU A 135 1.12 4.65 0.55
N LEU A 136 0.57 3.76 -0.29
CA LEU A 136 -0.81 3.30 -0.23
C LEU A 136 -0.97 2.30 0.93
N LYS A 137 -1.32 2.81 2.10
CA LYS A 137 -1.49 2.03 3.32
C LYS A 137 -2.80 1.23 3.32
N LEU A 138 -2.80 0.11 4.04
CA LEU A 138 -4.02 -0.61 4.37
C LEU A 138 -4.89 0.24 5.32
N PRO A 139 -6.23 0.22 5.17
CA PRO A 139 -7.12 0.90 6.11
C PRO A 139 -6.90 0.41 7.54
N THR A 140 -6.79 1.36 8.48
CA THR A 140 -6.72 1.10 9.92
C THR A 140 -8.08 1.37 10.57
N ASP A 141 -8.37 0.70 11.69
CA ASP A 141 -9.65 0.85 12.40
C ASP A 141 -9.84 2.29 12.92
N THR A 142 -8.78 2.86 13.48
CA THR A 142 -8.74 4.28 13.85
C THR A 142 -7.83 5.08 12.90
N PRO A 143 -8.23 6.30 12.50
CA PRO A 143 -7.38 7.14 11.67
C PRO A 143 -6.17 7.66 12.45
N SER A 144 -5.10 8.03 11.73
CA SER A 144 -3.95 8.69 12.33
C SER A 144 -4.33 10.08 12.87
N LYS A 145 -3.68 10.52 13.94
CA LYS A 145 -3.84 11.87 14.50
C LYS A 145 -3.48 12.97 13.50
N GLU A 146 -2.52 12.70 12.62
CA GLU A 146 -2.07 13.61 11.57
C GLU A 146 -3.01 13.63 10.35
N GLY A 147 -3.96 12.70 10.27
CA GLY A 147 -4.94 12.64 9.17
C GLY A 147 -4.29 12.45 7.79
N TRP A 148 -4.73 13.27 6.83
CA TRP A 148 -4.21 13.28 5.46
C TRP A 148 -3.12 14.35 5.30
N ASN A 149 -1.99 14.00 4.68
CA ASN A 149 -0.90 14.95 4.44
C ASN A 149 -1.19 15.83 3.21
N HIS A 150 -1.60 17.08 3.44
CA HIS A 150 -1.86 18.06 2.39
C HIS A 150 -0.58 18.68 1.80
N ASP A 151 0.55 18.61 2.51
CA ASP A 151 1.84 19.18 2.09
C ASP A 151 2.71 18.18 1.31
N TRP A 152 2.12 17.12 0.77
CA TRP A 152 2.84 16.12 0.00
C TRP A 152 3.49 16.74 -1.24
N LYS A 153 4.79 16.49 -1.45
CA LYS A 153 5.56 17.02 -2.59
C LYS A 153 6.23 15.88 -3.38
N PRO A 154 6.13 15.87 -4.71
CA PRO A 154 6.90 14.95 -5.54
C PRO A 154 8.37 15.35 -5.55
N LEU A 155 9.28 14.39 -5.39
CA LEU A 155 10.69 14.70 -5.13
C LEU A 155 11.49 15.20 -6.33
N ALA A 156 10.95 15.07 -7.54
CA ALA A 156 11.51 15.70 -8.74
C ALA A 156 11.44 17.24 -8.72
N ALA A 157 10.64 17.84 -7.81
CA ALA A 157 10.41 19.28 -7.78
C ALA A 157 11.54 20.11 -7.14
N LYS A 158 12.56 19.49 -6.52
CA LYS A 158 13.62 20.23 -5.80
C LYS A 158 14.69 20.88 -6.68
N GLN A 159 14.70 20.68 -8.00
CA GLN A 159 15.81 21.14 -8.86
C GLN A 159 15.58 22.49 -9.58
N LYS A 160 14.40 23.12 -9.48
CA LYS A 160 14.14 24.38 -10.24
C LYS A 160 14.40 25.69 -9.47
N THR A 161 14.81 25.66 -8.21
CA THR A 161 14.96 26.89 -7.40
C THR A 161 16.37 27.47 -7.38
N THR A 162 17.40 26.75 -7.84
CA THR A 162 18.79 27.26 -7.85
C THR A 162 19.07 28.20 -9.03
N GLY A 163 18.44 28.00 -10.18
CA GLY A 163 18.62 28.87 -11.35
C GLY A 163 17.98 30.26 -11.20
N ALA A 164 16.87 30.39 -10.45
CA ALA A 164 16.18 31.66 -10.27
C ALA A 164 17.00 32.68 -9.45
N HIS A 165 17.96 32.23 -8.63
CA HIS A 165 18.84 33.11 -7.86
C HIS A 165 20.04 33.63 -8.67
N GLU A 166 20.57 32.83 -9.60
CA GLU A 166 21.68 33.24 -10.48
C GLU A 166 21.24 34.24 -11.55
N PHE A 167 20.03 34.09 -12.11
CA PHE A 167 19.49 35.07 -13.07
C PHE A 167 19.14 36.43 -12.45
N LYS A 168 18.88 36.51 -11.14
CA LYS A 168 18.69 37.79 -10.44
C LYS A 168 20.00 38.54 -10.22
N LYS A 169 21.08 37.84 -9.83
CA LYS A 169 22.41 38.45 -9.67
C LYS A 169 22.95 39.02 -10.98
N LEU A 170 22.85 38.27 -12.08
CA LEU A 170 23.32 38.72 -13.39
C LEU A 170 22.56 39.96 -13.90
N ASN A 171 21.27 40.11 -13.59
CA ASN A 171 20.49 41.30 -13.97
C ASN A 171 20.74 42.51 -13.07
N GLU A 172 21.19 42.32 -11.83
CA GLU A 172 21.61 43.42 -10.95
C GLU A 172 23.01 43.92 -11.33
N ASP A 173 23.94 43.02 -11.69
CA ASP A 173 25.30 43.37 -12.13
C ASP A 173 25.30 44.12 -13.48
N VAL A 174 24.43 43.75 -14.42
CA VAL A 174 24.27 44.46 -15.72
C VAL A 174 23.64 45.85 -15.54
N LYS A 175 22.81 46.05 -14.51
CA LYS A 175 22.24 47.37 -14.19
C LYS A 175 23.25 48.30 -13.50
N GLY A 176 24.26 47.76 -12.80
CA GLY A 176 25.32 48.55 -12.16
C GLY A 176 26.34 49.14 -13.15
N ILE A 177 26.50 48.57 -14.34
CA ILE A 177 27.49 49.00 -15.33
C ILE A 177 27.03 50.23 -16.13
N ASN A 178 25.72 50.45 -16.27
CA ASN A 178 25.15 51.52 -17.11
C ASN A 178 25.02 52.89 -16.42
N TYR A 179 25.42 53.04 -15.14
CA TYR A 179 25.38 54.32 -14.41
C TYR A 179 26.76 54.97 -14.19
N ALA A 180 27.82 54.48 -14.83
CA ALA A 180 29.19 54.99 -14.66
C ALA A 180 29.77 55.67 -15.92
N ARG A 181 28.91 56.08 -16.87
CA ARG A 181 29.29 56.88 -18.05
C ARG A 181 28.36 58.09 -18.20
N GLU A 182 28.62 59.12 -17.40
CA GLU A 182 28.40 60.53 -17.74
C GLU A 182 29.58 61.35 -17.19
#